data_AF-A0A1F8V0Q1-F1
#
_entry.id   AF-A0A1F8V0Q1-F1
#
_cell.length_a   1.000
_cell.length_b   1.000
_cell.length_c   1.000
_cell.angle_alpha   90.00
_cell.angle_beta   90.00
_cell.angle_gamma   90.00
#
_symmetry.space_group_name_H-M   'P 1'
#
loop_
_entity.id
_entity.type
_entity.pdbx_description
1 polymer ?
#
loop_
_entity_poly.entity_id
_entity_poly.type
_entity_poly.pdbx_seq_one_letter_code
_entity_poly.pdbx_strand_id
1 'polypeptide(L)'
;MKPVKCPECGHEFIPERDEPKLGTWTTQEDEQLLHSYQAERKLIREIADELGRTQDATRNRLYELRGAGKAKAVSVAVQMTSKEYDEMRAARDNLKAAKAAERQLKNTEAELASLYSAVSELISAKRNHKNTAPQYDKLSELAETYYGGVFEEAAI
;
A
#
# COMPACT_ATOMS: atom_id res chain seq x y z
N MET A 1 -0.18 25.39 33.34
CA MET A 1 -1.05 24.20 33.43
C MET A 1 -2.38 24.56 34.08
N LYS A 2 -3.48 23.90 33.70
CA LYS A 2 -4.81 24.14 34.31
C LYS A 2 -4.98 23.22 35.53
N PRO A 3 -5.50 23.71 36.67
CA PRO A 3 -5.78 22.88 37.83
C PRO A 3 -6.80 21.80 37.48
N VAL A 4 -6.56 20.58 37.94
CA VAL A 4 -7.47 19.44 37.76
C VAL A 4 -8.21 19.23 39.07
N LYS A 5 -9.54 19.08 38.97
CA LYS A 5 -10.40 18.87 40.12
C LYS A 5 -10.67 17.37 40.31
N CYS A 6 -10.41 16.86 41.51
CA CYS A 6 -10.79 15.50 41.86
C CYS A 6 -12.33 15.37 41.85
N PRO A 7 -12.90 14.43 41.08
CA PRO A 7 -14.35 14.26 40.98
C PRO A 7 -15.00 13.71 42.26
N GLU A 8 -14.24 13.05 43.15
CA GLU A 8 -14.76 12.49 44.40
C GLU A 8 -14.71 13.47 45.57
N CYS A 9 -13.59 14.19 45.76
CA CYS A 9 -13.39 15.04 46.93
C CYS A 9 -13.36 16.55 46.61
N GLY A 10 -13.44 16.92 45.33
CA GLY A 10 -13.46 18.32 44.90
C GLY A 10 -12.13 19.07 45.09
N HIS A 11 -11.08 18.40 45.57
CA HIS A 11 -9.76 18.99 45.74
C HIS A 11 -9.13 19.34 44.39
N GLU A 12 -8.69 20.59 44.25
CA GLU A 12 -7.98 21.06 43.07
C GLU A 12 -6.48 20.88 43.31
N PHE A 13 -5.84 20.13 42.42
CA PHE A 13 -4.39 19.95 42.44
C PHE A 13 -3.81 20.29 41.06
N ILE A 14 -2.56 20.73 41.07
CA ILE A 14 -1.79 20.95 39.86
C ILE A 14 -0.94 19.70 39.66
N PRO A 15 -1.24 18.84 38.68
CA PRO A 15 -0.40 17.69 38.42
C PRO A 15 0.99 18.16 37.99
N GLU A 16 2.02 17.79 38.75
CA GLU A 16 3.43 17.88 38.33
C GLU A 16 3.64 16.86 37.21
N ARG A 17 3.37 17.26 35.97
CA ARG A 17 3.82 16.55 34.78
C ARG A 17 4.72 17.49 34.03
N ASP A 18 5.96 17.07 33.79
CA ASP A 18 6.86 17.84 32.93
C ASP A 18 6.18 18.09 31.57
N GLU A 19 6.28 19.32 31.07
CA GLU A 19 5.75 19.63 29.75
C GLU A 19 6.48 18.76 28.72
N PRO A 20 5.74 18.04 27.85
CA PRO A 20 6.38 17.16 26.90
C PRO A 20 7.23 17.99 25.94
N LYS A 21 8.43 17.50 25.61
CA LYS A 21 9.35 18.13 24.66
C LYS A 21 8.65 18.31 23.31
N LEU A 22 8.51 19.56 22.89
CA LEU A 22 8.01 19.94 21.57
C LEU A 22 9.21 20.28 20.68
N GLY A 23 9.21 19.79 19.43
CA GLY A 23 10.28 20.07 18.46
C GLY A 23 10.76 18.83 17.70
N THR A 24 11.79 19.04 16.88
CA THR A 24 12.36 18.02 15.99
C THR A 24 12.92 16.82 16.78
N TRP A 25 12.78 15.62 16.21
CA TRP A 25 13.41 14.40 16.72
C TRP A 25 14.90 14.41 16.40
N THR A 26 15.70 14.09 17.40
CA THR A 26 17.15 13.91 17.24
C THR A 26 17.49 12.45 16.93
N THR A 27 18.63 12.22 16.29
CA THR A 27 19.10 10.86 15.98
C THR A 27 19.28 10.00 17.24
N GLN A 28 19.70 10.59 18.36
CA GLN A 28 19.84 9.90 19.64
C GLN A 28 18.48 9.47 20.20
N GLU A 29 17.46 10.33 20.11
CA GLU A 29 16.09 9.96 20.50
C GLU A 29 15.53 8.84 19.60
N ASP A 30 15.86 8.83 18.30
CA ASP A 30 15.45 7.77 17.37
C ASP A 30 16.12 6.43 17.71
N GLU A 31 17.42 6.43 17.99
CA GLU A 31 18.18 5.26 18.40
C GLU A 31 17.63 4.68 19.71
N GLN A 32 17.38 5.54 20.71
CA GLN A 32 16.79 5.14 21.99
C GLN A 32 15.38 4.59 21.80
N LEU A 33 14.54 5.25 21.00
CA LEU A 33 13.19 4.80 20.67
C LEU A 33 13.21 3.40 20.03
N LEU A 34 14.10 3.16 19.08
CA LEU A 34 14.24 1.86 18.42
C LEU A 34 14.79 0.80 19.37
N HIS A 35 15.80 1.12 20.18
CA HIS A 35 16.38 0.20 21.15
C HIS A 35 15.33 -0.24 22.18
N SER A 36 14.64 0.71 22.81
CA SER A 36 13.62 0.40 23.82
C SER A 36 12.42 -0.36 23.26
N TYR A 37 12.06 -0.13 21.99
CA TYR A 37 10.98 -0.87 21.34
C TYR A 37 11.39 -2.27 20.88
N GLN A 38 12.56 -2.42 20.26
CA GLN A 38 12.99 -3.68 19.62
C GLN A 38 13.71 -4.62 20.58
N ALA A 39 14.65 -4.10 21.38
CA ALA A 39 15.46 -4.88 22.30
C ALA A 39 14.75 -5.06 23.65
N GLU A 40 14.30 -3.95 24.26
CA GLU A 40 13.72 -3.97 25.61
C GLU A 40 12.23 -4.31 25.63
N ARG A 41 11.55 -4.29 24.46
CA ARG A 41 10.12 -4.58 24.30
C ARG A 41 9.19 -3.73 25.19
N LYS A 42 9.60 -2.51 25.53
CA LYS A 42 8.81 -1.58 26.34
C LYS A 42 7.53 -1.13 25.63
N LEU A 43 6.52 -0.75 26.41
CA LEU A 43 5.29 -0.19 25.88
C LEU A 43 5.51 1.26 25.40
N ILE A 44 4.76 1.70 24.38
CA ILE A 44 4.88 3.06 23.83
C ILE A 44 4.70 4.13 24.92
N ARG A 45 3.83 3.88 25.91
CA ARG A 45 3.64 4.80 27.05
C ARG A 45 4.93 5.01 27.85
N GLU A 46 5.64 3.92 28.14
CA GLU A 46 6.86 3.94 28.97
C GLU A 46 7.99 4.62 28.21
N ILE A 47 8.11 4.32 26.92
CA ILE A 47 9.09 4.98 26.04
C ILE A 47 8.77 6.48 25.89
N ALA A 48 7.49 6.85 25.80
CA ALA A 48 7.08 8.24 25.72
C ALA A 48 7.41 9.02 27.00
N ASP A 49 7.18 8.42 28.17
CA ASP A 49 7.53 9.01 29.46
C ASP A 49 9.06 9.16 29.61
N GLU A 50 9.84 8.14 29.21
CA GLU A 50 11.32 8.18 29.24
C GLU A 50 11.92 9.25 28.32
N LEU A 51 11.34 9.43 27.13
CA LEU A 51 11.78 10.45 26.19
C LEU A 51 11.24 11.85 26.53
N GLY A 52 10.28 11.94 27.45
CA GLY A 52 9.54 13.16 27.77
C GLY A 52 8.73 13.66 26.58
N ARG A 53 8.13 12.76 25.79
CA ARG A 53 7.33 13.05 24.59
C ARG A 53 5.91 12.53 24.78
N THR A 54 4.96 13.03 24.00
CA THR A 54 3.60 12.48 23.99
C THR A 54 3.56 11.10 23.34
N GLN A 55 2.70 10.19 23.83
CA GLN A 55 2.53 8.85 23.27
C GLN A 55 2.25 8.84 21.76
N ASP A 56 1.41 9.77 21.26
CA ASP A 56 1.10 9.89 19.84
C ASP A 56 2.33 10.27 19.00
N ALA A 57 3.14 11.23 19.48
CA ALA A 57 4.38 11.62 18.79
C ALA A 57 5.36 10.44 18.71
N THR A 58 5.56 9.72 19.82
CA THR A 58 6.42 8.54 19.89
C THR A 58 5.93 7.42 18.97
N ARG A 59 4.62 7.16 18.95
CA ARG A 59 3.99 6.19 18.04
C ARG A 59 4.23 6.55 16.59
N ASN A 60 3.94 7.81 16.21
CA ASN A 60 4.07 8.28 14.84
C ASN A 60 5.54 8.21 14.37
N ARG A 61 6.48 8.61 15.23
CA ARG A 61 7.91 8.51 14.92
C ARG A 61 8.36 7.08 14.72
N LEU A 62 7.92 6.17 15.59
CA LEU A 62 8.23 4.75 15.47
C LEU A 62 7.67 4.13 14.17
N TYR A 63 6.51 4.60 13.69
CA TYR A 63 5.98 4.19 12.37
C TYR A 63 6.85 4.68 11.21
N GLU A 64 7.37 5.92 11.28
CA GLU A 64 8.31 6.45 10.29
C GLU A 64 9.61 5.64 10.27
N LEU A 65 10.21 5.39 11.45
CA LEU A 65 11.48 4.68 11.57
C LEU A 65 11.41 3.21 11.14
N ARG A 66 10.25 2.56 11.31
CA ARG A 66 10.03 1.18 10.83
C ARG A 66 9.75 1.07 9.32
N GLY A 67 9.82 2.19 8.58
CA GLY A 67 9.59 2.19 7.13
C GLY A 67 8.13 1.92 6.74
N ALA A 68 7.20 1.96 7.69
CA ALA A 68 5.76 1.90 7.41
C ALA A 68 5.17 3.28 7.05
N GLY A 69 5.94 4.35 7.23
CA GLY A 69 5.65 5.67 6.66
C GLY A 69 5.96 5.68 5.16
N LYS A 70 5.08 6.27 4.34
CA LYS A 70 5.33 6.51 2.91
C LYS A 70 6.76 7.02 2.74
N ALA A 71 7.58 6.33 1.94
CA ALA A 71 8.93 6.78 1.63
C ALA A 71 8.85 8.26 1.23
N LYS A 72 9.49 9.14 2.02
CA LYS A 72 9.61 10.55 1.64
C LYS A 72 10.29 10.54 0.27
N ALA A 73 9.55 10.94 -0.76
CA ALA A 73 10.09 10.99 -2.11
C ALA A 73 11.29 11.93 -2.10
N VAL A 74 12.49 11.36 -2.16
CA VAL A 74 13.72 12.13 -2.27
C VAL A 74 13.80 12.60 -3.71
N SER A 75 13.39 13.84 -3.98
CA SER A 75 13.59 14.46 -5.28
C SER A 75 15.03 14.97 -5.36
N VAL A 76 15.85 14.32 -6.18
CA VAL A 76 17.19 14.82 -6.53
C VAL A 76 17.05 15.63 -7.81
N ALA A 77 17.43 16.91 -7.76
CA ALA A 77 17.55 17.73 -8.96
C ALA A 77 18.86 17.38 -9.66
N VAL A 78 18.78 16.63 -10.76
CA VAL A 78 19.92 16.31 -11.61
C VAL A 78 19.97 17.33 -12.74
N GLN A 79 21.08 18.07 -12.85
CA GLN A 79 21.34 18.88 -14.03
C GLN A 79 21.76 17.93 -15.16
N MET A 80 20.95 17.87 -16.21
CA MET A 80 21.15 17.03 -17.38
C MET A 80 21.20 17.88 -18.64
N THR A 81 22.02 17.48 -19.61
CA THR A 81 22.08 18.12 -20.92
C THR A 81 20.79 17.88 -21.69
N SER A 82 20.50 18.71 -22.70
CA SER A 82 19.29 18.56 -23.53
C SER A 82 19.18 17.16 -24.14
N LYS A 83 20.31 16.57 -24.56
CA LYS A 83 20.36 15.25 -25.16
C LYS A 83 20.00 14.14 -24.15
N GLU A 84 20.57 14.20 -22.96
CA GLU A 84 20.27 13.23 -21.89
C GLU A 84 18.81 13.32 -21.42
N TYR A 85 18.23 14.52 -21.45
CA TYR A 85 16.81 14.71 -21.13
C TYR A 85 15.89 14.06 -22.18
N ASP A 86 16.19 14.22 -23.47
CA ASP A 86 15.41 13.60 -24.55
C ASP A 86 15.53 12.07 -24.53
N GLU A 87 16.72 11.54 -24.25
CA GLU A 87 16.95 10.10 -24.06
C GLU A 87 16.15 9.54 -22.87
N MET A 88 16.15 10.23 -21.74
CA MET A 88 15.34 9.87 -20.57
C MET A 88 13.83 9.92 -20.86
N ARG A 89 13.38 10.92 -21.62
CA ARG A 89 11.97 11.03 -22.01
C ARG A 89 11.56 9.85 -22.89
N ALA A 90 12.36 9.52 -23.90
CA ALA A 90 12.13 8.35 -24.75
C ALA A 90 12.13 7.05 -23.94
N ALA A 91 13.09 6.88 -23.02
CA ALA A 91 13.15 5.71 -22.14
C ALA A 91 11.91 5.59 -21.24
N ARG A 92 11.41 6.70 -20.69
CA ARG A 92 10.19 6.72 -19.88
C ARG A 92 8.97 6.33 -20.70
N ASP A 93 8.85 6.84 -21.92
CA ASP A 93 7.70 6.56 -22.78
C ASP A 93 7.73 5.09 -23.25
N ASN A 94 8.92 4.54 -23.54
CA ASN A 94 9.13 3.12 -23.79
C ASN A 94 8.76 2.24 -22.59
N LEU A 95 9.16 2.63 -21.37
CA LEU A 95 8.80 1.92 -20.15
C LEU A 95 7.29 1.95 -19.91
N LYS A 96 6.64 3.08 -20.19
CA LYS A 96 5.19 3.22 -20.08
C LYS A 96 4.47 2.30 -21.06
N ALA A 97 4.93 2.24 -22.31
CA ALA A 97 4.39 1.34 -23.34
C ALA A 97 4.60 -0.14 -22.95
N ALA A 98 5.80 -0.51 -22.50
CA ALA A 98 6.09 -1.87 -22.05
C ALA A 98 5.19 -2.31 -20.89
N LYS A 99 4.95 -1.44 -19.91
CA LYS A 99 4.03 -1.72 -18.80
C LYS A 99 2.56 -1.83 -19.24
N ALA A 100 2.14 -1.07 -20.25
CA ALA A 100 0.81 -1.19 -20.81
C ALA A 100 0.63 -2.54 -21.52
N ALA A 101 1.62 -2.95 -22.32
CA ALA A 101 1.63 -4.25 -22.98
C ALA A 101 1.65 -5.41 -21.95
N GLU A 102 2.45 -5.32 -20.89
CA GLU A 102 2.48 -6.32 -19.82
C GLU A 102 1.12 -6.46 -19.12
N ARG A 103 0.41 -5.35 -18.90
CA ARG A 103 -0.95 -5.38 -18.32
C ARG A 103 -1.96 -6.02 -19.26
N GLN A 104 -1.88 -5.72 -20.56
CA GLN A 104 -2.74 -6.37 -21.55
C GLN A 104 -2.50 -7.88 -21.59
N LEU A 105 -1.23 -8.32 -21.60
CA LEU A 105 -0.88 -9.74 -21.54
C LEU A 105 -1.45 -10.45 -20.30
N LYS A 106 -1.40 -9.82 -19.13
CA LYS A 106 -1.99 -10.41 -17.91
C LYS A 106 -3.51 -10.51 -17.98
N ASN A 107 -4.15 -9.52 -18.61
CA ASN A 107 -5.60 -9.55 -18.81
C ASN A 107 -5.98 -10.68 -19.78
N THR A 108 -5.27 -10.83 -20.91
CA THR A 108 -5.54 -11.90 -21.87
C THR A 108 -5.25 -13.28 -21.29
N GLU A 109 -4.20 -13.44 -20.48
CA GLU A 109 -3.93 -14.68 -19.74
C GLU A 109 -5.10 -15.03 -18.79
N ALA A 110 -5.66 -14.05 -18.09
CA ALA A 110 -6.80 -14.25 -17.20
C ALA A 110 -8.08 -14.65 -17.97
N GLU A 111 -8.33 -14.02 -19.12
CA GLU A 111 -9.44 -14.36 -20.01
C GLU A 111 -9.33 -15.79 -20.55
N LEU A 112 -8.13 -16.18 -21.03
CA LEU A 112 -7.86 -17.54 -21.50
C LEU A 112 -8.04 -18.59 -20.38
N ALA A 113 -7.60 -18.29 -19.16
CA ALA A 113 -7.82 -19.16 -18.02
C ALA A 113 -9.32 -19.35 -17.70
N SER A 114 -10.10 -18.27 -17.80
CA SER A 114 -11.56 -18.30 -17.62
C SER A 114 -12.23 -19.19 -18.67
N LEU A 115 -11.88 -19.02 -19.95
CA LEU A 115 -12.36 -19.87 -21.04
C LEU A 115 -12.02 -21.35 -20.82
N TYR A 116 -10.75 -21.64 -20.48
CA TYR A 116 -10.31 -23.01 -20.21
C TYR A 116 -11.10 -23.66 -19.07
N SER A 117 -11.34 -22.90 -17.99
CA SER A 117 -12.13 -23.40 -16.85
C SER A 117 -13.57 -23.73 -17.25
N ALA A 118 -14.23 -22.88 -18.05
CA ALA A 118 -15.59 -23.10 -18.52
C ALA A 118 -15.69 -24.31 -19.46
N VAL A 119 -14.71 -24.52 -20.36
CA VAL A 119 -14.64 -25.72 -21.20
C VAL A 119 -14.44 -26.99 -20.35
N SER A 120 -13.58 -26.93 -19.33
CA SER A 120 -13.36 -28.06 -18.41
C SER A 120 -14.63 -28.43 -17.63
N GLU A 121 -15.37 -27.42 -17.16
CA GLU A 121 -16.67 -27.60 -16.49
C GLU A 121 -17.71 -28.26 -17.42
N LEU A 122 -17.75 -27.88 -18.70
CA LEU A 122 -18.62 -28.50 -19.70
C LEU A 122 -18.30 -29.97 -19.96
N ILE A 123 -17.01 -30.28 -20.16
CA ILE A 123 -16.55 -31.66 -20.35
C ILE A 123 -16.98 -32.50 -19.13
N SER A 124 -16.80 -31.95 -17.93
CA SER A 124 -17.19 -32.61 -16.68
C SER A 124 -18.71 -32.77 -16.54
N ALA A 125 -19.50 -31.75 -16.90
CA ALA A 125 -20.97 -31.82 -16.87
C ALA A 125 -21.51 -32.86 -17.85
N LYS A 126 -20.97 -32.91 -19.07
CA LYS A 126 -21.30 -33.90 -20.10
C LYS A 126 -20.97 -35.31 -19.66
N ARG A 127 -19.77 -35.52 -19.08
CA ARG A 127 -19.34 -36.82 -18.55
C ARG A 127 -20.24 -37.33 -17.43
N ASN A 128 -20.79 -36.42 -16.63
CA ASN A 128 -21.67 -36.73 -15.50
C ASN A 128 -23.18 -36.67 -15.85
N HIS A 129 -23.54 -36.59 -17.13
CA HIS A 129 -24.93 -36.46 -17.61
C HIS A 129 -25.73 -35.33 -16.92
N LYS A 130 -25.06 -34.25 -16.54
CA LYS A 130 -25.69 -33.07 -15.94
C LYS A 130 -26.18 -32.12 -17.03
N ASN A 131 -27.12 -31.24 -16.69
CA ASN A 131 -27.55 -30.16 -17.59
C ASN A 131 -26.35 -29.28 -17.97
N THR A 132 -26.08 -29.18 -19.28
CA THR A 132 -24.96 -28.41 -19.84
C THR A 132 -25.36 -27.01 -20.31
N ALA A 133 -26.65 -26.70 -20.39
CA ALA A 133 -27.15 -25.42 -20.90
C ALA A 133 -26.52 -24.19 -20.18
N PRO A 134 -26.43 -24.16 -18.83
CA PRO A 134 -25.84 -23.01 -18.12
C PRO A 134 -24.37 -22.75 -18.47
N GLN A 135 -23.60 -23.81 -18.74
CA GLN A 135 -22.19 -23.67 -19.09
C GLN A 135 -21.99 -23.33 -20.58
N TYR A 136 -22.92 -23.69 -21.46
CA TYR A 136 -22.95 -23.21 -22.84
C TYR A 136 -23.26 -21.71 -22.90
N ASP A 137 -24.23 -21.23 -22.11
CA ASP A 137 -24.56 -19.81 -22.02
C ASP A 137 -23.35 -18.99 -21.55
N LYS A 138 -22.69 -19.45 -20.48
CA LYS A 138 -21.45 -18.84 -19.95
C LYS A 138 -20.30 -18.84 -20.96
N LEU A 139 -20.14 -19.91 -21.75
CA LEU A 139 -19.14 -19.94 -22.83
C LEU A 139 -19.49 -18.96 -23.95
N SER A 140 -20.76 -18.83 -24.31
CA SER A 140 -21.20 -17.89 -25.35
C SER A 140 -20.89 -16.45 -24.96
N GLU A 141 -21.22 -16.07 -23.72
CA GLU A 141 -20.93 -14.73 -23.18
C GLU A 141 -19.42 -14.43 -23.13
N LEU A 142 -18.61 -15.40 -22.67
CA LEU A 142 -17.15 -15.26 -22.65
C LEU A 142 -16.55 -15.20 -24.06
N ALA A 143 -17.09 -15.96 -25.02
CA ALA A 143 -16.65 -15.93 -26.41
C ALA A 143 -17.02 -14.61 -27.08
N GLU A 144 -18.23 -14.08 -26.85
CA GLU A 144 -18.65 -12.77 -27.35
C GLU A 144 -17.80 -11.63 -26.78
N THR A 145 -17.42 -11.71 -25.50
CA THR A 145 -16.51 -10.73 -24.88
C THR A 145 -15.11 -10.80 -25.51
N TYR A 146 -14.59 -12.01 -25.73
CA TYR A 146 -13.28 -12.22 -26.35
C TYR A 146 -13.25 -11.80 -27.83
N TYR A 147 -14.23 -12.23 -28.63
CA TYR A 147 -14.33 -11.86 -30.04
C TYR A 147 -14.70 -10.38 -30.22
N GLY A 148 -15.55 -9.82 -29.36
CA GLY A 148 -15.90 -8.39 -29.37
C GLY A 148 -14.68 -7.49 -29.12
N GLY A 149 -13.81 -7.87 -28.19
CA GLY A 149 -12.55 -7.14 -27.94
C GLY A 149 -11.53 -7.25 -29.09
N VAL A 150 -11.44 -8.41 -29.73
CA VAL A 150 -10.48 -8.66 -30.83
C VAL A 150 -10.80 -7.84 -32.09
N PHE A 151 -12.07 -7.51 -32.37
CA PHE A 151 -12.44 -6.69 -33.54
C PHE A 151 -12.36 -5.18 -33.30
N GLU A 152 -12.41 -4.70 -32.06
CA GLU A 152 -12.17 -3.28 -31.75
C GLU A 152 -10.67 -2.94 -31.77
N GLU A 153 -9.77 -3.85 -31.37
CA GLU A 153 -8.32 -3.63 -31.42
C GLU A 153 -7.73 -3.74 -32.85
N ALA A 154 -8.43 -4.38 -33.80
CA ALA A 154 -7.97 -4.52 -35.19
C ALA A 154 -8.41 -3.38 -36.13
N ALA A 155 -9.13 -2.37 -35.63
CA ALA A 155 -9.69 -1.26 -36.42
C ALA A 155 -8.91 0.06 -36.32
N ILE A 156 -7.67 0.06 -35.79
CA ILE A 156 -6.76 1.22 -35.74
C ILE A 156 -5.56 1.01 -36.66
#